data_AF-A0A3M2C0E4-F1
#
_entry.id   AF-A0A3M2C0E4-F1
#
_cell.length_a   1.000
_cell.length_b   1.000
_cell.length_c   1.000
_cell.angle_alpha   90.00
_cell.angle_beta   90.00
_cell.angle_gamma   90.00
#
_symmetry.space_group_name_H-M   'P 1'
#
loop_
_entity.id
_entity.type
_entity.pdbx_description
1 polymer ?
#
loop_
_entity_poly.entity_id
_entity_poly.type
_entity_poly.pdbx_seq_one_letter_code
_entity_poly.pdbx_strand_id
1 'polypeptide(L)'
;MIRSVLIATLLSCVSALAFAEPPPFDPNKILGSKHDFTGLNKRAGVVAMPGVAFSDYGTPCIYCHLPDDKTIEQNKAKGGNMQWNRFVPATQYYNLYDSRTLDNKVKTPSSISLLCLSCHDGTMGVDMTVFKPNGWVTSEDEALHLRLNGADDLMSCGKCHNGKVAHSIAIKHIGTDLTNDHPISMTYAGLTHVDQHFNPPDTPNGFDNGVKLYDGKVECATCHNVHNPDVGLLLRVKADKLCETCHIK
;
A
#
# COMPACT_ATOMS: atom_id res chain seq x y z
N MET A 1 -62.95 37.52 19.53
CA MET A 1 -62.65 37.09 18.13
C MET A 1 -61.15 37.17 17.95
N ILE A 2 -60.53 36.00 17.74
CA ILE A 2 -59.10 35.74 17.89
C ILE A 2 -58.34 36.25 16.64
N ARG A 3 -57.31 37.06 16.85
CA ARG A 3 -56.37 37.49 15.79
C ARG A 3 -55.32 36.41 15.60
N SER A 4 -55.37 35.70 14.48
CA SER A 4 -54.35 34.74 14.05
C SER A 4 -53.09 35.47 13.60
N VAL A 5 -51.96 35.20 14.25
CA VAL A 5 -50.62 35.60 13.83
C VAL A 5 -50.06 34.47 12.95
N LEU A 6 -49.79 34.74 11.67
CA LEU A 6 -49.02 33.82 10.82
C LEU A 6 -47.53 33.98 11.17
N ILE A 7 -46.93 32.92 11.72
CA ILE A 7 -45.48 32.77 11.83
C ILE A 7 -45.02 32.03 10.57
N ALA A 8 -44.29 32.73 9.69
CA ALA A 8 -43.63 32.12 8.55
C ALA A 8 -42.31 31.47 9.02
N THR A 9 -42.30 30.15 9.15
CA THR A 9 -41.08 29.36 9.37
C THR A 9 -40.29 29.29 8.08
N LEU A 10 -39.17 30.03 8.01
CA LEU A 10 -38.14 29.91 6.99
C LEU A 10 -37.48 28.53 7.10
N LEU A 11 -37.85 27.61 6.22
CA LEU A 11 -37.21 26.30 6.07
C LEU A 11 -35.86 26.54 5.38
N SER A 12 -34.78 26.49 6.16
CA SER A 12 -33.41 26.54 5.63
C SER A 12 -33.14 25.21 4.91
N CYS A 13 -33.02 25.28 3.58
CA CYS A 13 -32.56 24.18 2.75
C CYS A 13 -31.04 24.03 2.99
N VAL A 14 -30.67 23.20 3.95
CA VAL A 14 -29.31 22.65 4.03
C VAL A 14 -29.16 21.69 2.85
N SER A 15 -28.58 22.17 1.75
CA SER A 15 -28.17 21.33 0.64
C SER A 15 -27.08 20.38 1.14
N ALA A 16 -27.46 19.15 1.44
CA ALA A 16 -26.53 18.06 1.67
C ALA A 16 -25.72 17.86 0.38
N LEU A 17 -24.44 18.25 0.43
CA LEU A 17 -23.47 17.83 -0.57
C LEU A 17 -23.40 16.31 -0.50
N ALA A 18 -24.00 15.65 -1.49
CA ALA A 18 -23.86 14.21 -1.68
C ALA A 18 -22.40 13.95 -2.05
N PHE A 19 -21.60 13.55 -1.07
CA PHE A 19 -20.32 12.93 -1.33
C PHE A 19 -20.60 11.65 -2.11
N ALA A 20 -20.12 11.58 -3.36
CA ALA A 20 -20.12 10.32 -4.08
C ALA A 20 -19.25 9.34 -3.26
N GLU A 21 -19.88 8.33 -2.68
CA GLU A 21 -19.12 7.24 -2.06
C GLU A 21 -18.17 6.68 -3.12
N PRO A 22 -16.88 6.47 -2.80
CA PRO A 22 -15.98 5.82 -3.73
C PRO A 22 -16.60 4.48 -4.12
N PRO A 23 -16.48 4.07 -5.40
CA PRO A 23 -17.08 2.82 -5.85
C PRO A 23 -16.64 1.68 -4.92
N PRO A 24 -17.55 0.76 -4.58
CA PRO A 24 -17.25 -0.33 -3.66
C PRO A 24 -16.03 -1.10 -4.14
N PHE A 25 -15.17 -1.46 -3.18
CA PHE A 25 -14.02 -2.32 -3.43
C PHE A 25 -14.50 -3.63 -4.06
N ASP A 26 -14.02 -3.93 -5.27
CA ASP A 26 -14.25 -5.21 -5.91
C ASP A 26 -13.03 -6.11 -5.70
N PRO A 27 -13.09 -7.07 -4.76
CA PRO A 27 -11.97 -7.98 -4.49
C PRO A 27 -11.60 -8.82 -5.72
N ASN A 28 -12.52 -8.98 -6.69
CA ASN A 28 -12.22 -9.69 -7.93
C ASN A 28 -11.20 -8.97 -8.80
N LYS A 29 -11.01 -7.66 -8.61
CA LYS A 29 -9.97 -6.92 -9.35
C LYS A 29 -8.57 -7.33 -8.95
N ILE A 30 -8.38 -7.70 -7.68
CA ILE A 30 -7.07 -8.18 -7.22
C ILE A 30 -6.74 -9.50 -7.90
N LEU A 31 -7.71 -10.40 -8.09
CA LEU A 31 -7.52 -11.67 -8.78
C LEU A 31 -7.05 -11.45 -10.22
N GLY A 32 -6.00 -12.14 -10.62
CA GLY A 32 -5.35 -11.95 -11.92
C GLY A 32 -4.48 -10.68 -12.02
N SER A 33 -4.34 -9.89 -10.97
CA SER A 33 -3.40 -8.75 -10.93
C SER A 33 -1.97 -9.19 -10.58
N LYS A 34 -1.02 -8.25 -10.56
CA LYS A 34 0.35 -8.52 -10.10
C LYS A 34 0.47 -8.78 -8.60
N HIS A 35 -0.53 -8.35 -7.80
CA HIS A 35 -0.63 -8.65 -6.37
C HIS A 35 -1.57 -9.84 -6.11
N ASP A 36 -1.96 -10.58 -7.15
CA ASP A 36 -2.56 -11.90 -7.00
C ASP A 36 -1.47 -12.96 -6.86
N PHE A 37 -1.33 -13.51 -5.67
CA PHE A 37 -0.37 -14.57 -5.37
C PHE A 37 -0.93 -15.97 -5.60
N THR A 38 -2.23 -16.13 -5.85
CA THR A 38 -2.84 -17.44 -6.16
C THR A 38 -2.84 -17.75 -7.66
N GLY A 39 -2.77 -16.70 -8.50
CA GLY A 39 -2.87 -16.80 -9.95
C GLY A 39 -1.55 -16.63 -10.74
N LEU A 40 -0.38 -16.59 -10.09
CA LEU A 40 0.91 -16.24 -10.72
C LEU A 40 1.19 -17.03 -12.01
N ASN A 41 1.09 -18.35 -11.92
CA ASN A 41 1.37 -19.26 -13.03
C ASN A 41 0.39 -19.10 -14.20
N LYS A 42 -0.89 -18.91 -13.88
CA LYS A 42 -1.94 -18.69 -14.86
C LYS A 42 -1.72 -17.39 -15.64
N ARG A 43 -1.32 -16.30 -14.97
CA ARG A 43 -1.03 -15.01 -15.63
C ARG A 43 0.17 -15.08 -16.57
N ALA A 44 1.22 -15.75 -16.13
CA ALA A 44 2.48 -15.78 -16.86
C ALA A 44 2.49 -16.80 -18.01
N GLY A 45 1.44 -17.63 -18.13
CA GLY A 45 1.36 -18.70 -19.13
C GLY A 45 2.48 -19.73 -18.97
N VAL A 46 3.03 -19.85 -17.76
CA VAL A 46 4.13 -20.77 -17.42
C VAL A 46 3.79 -21.50 -16.14
N VAL A 47 4.26 -22.74 -16.03
CA VAL A 47 4.21 -23.51 -14.77
C VAL A 47 5.46 -23.16 -13.97
N ALA A 48 5.47 -21.96 -13.39
CA ALA A 48 6.59 -21.45 -12.62
C ALA A 48 6.50 -21.89 -11.16
N MET A 49 7.20 -23.01 -10.84
CA MET A 49 7.45 -23.46 -9.46
C MET A 49 6.26 -23.25 -8.49
N PRO A 50 5.03 -23.74 -8.83
CA PRO A 50 3.88 -23.59 -7.96
C PRO A 50 4.19 -24.17 -6.58
N GLY A 51 4.00 -23.40 -5.51
CA GLY A 51 4.25 -23.84 -4.14
C GLY A 51 5.73 -23.99 -3.75
N VAL A 52 6.69 -23.83 -4.67
CA VAL A 52 8.13 -23.94 -4.37
C VAL A 52 8.76 -22.57 -4.14
N ALA A 53 8.38 -21.54 -4.91
CA ALA A 53 8.95 -20.20 -4.73
C ALA A 53 8.44 -19.52 -3.45
N PHE A 54 7.16 -19.71 -3.16
CA PHE A 54 6.46 -19.19 -1.99
C PHE A 54 5.23 -20.07 -1.73
N SER A 55 4.74 -20.05 -0.51
CA SER A 55 3.55 -20.79 -0.09
C SER A 55 2.30 -20.10 -0.62
N ASP A 56 1.49 -20.83 -1.41
CA ASP A 56 0.17 -20.37 -1.86
C ASP A 56 -0.86 -20.61 -0.74
N TYR A 57 -1.35 -19.53 -0.14
CA TYR A 57 -2.34 -19.55 0.93
C TYR A 57 -3.79 -19.57 0.44
N GLY A 58 -4.01 -19.69 -0.88
CA GLY A 58 -5.33 -19.86 -1.49
C GLY A 58 -6.18 -18.59 -1.58
N THR A 59 -5.71 -17.47 -1.03
CA THR A 59 -6.35 -16.15 -1.18
C THR A 59 -5.29 -15.05 -1.27
N PRO A 60 -5.42 -14.08 -2.20
CA PRO A 60 -4.45 -12.98 -2.30
C PRO A 60 -4.54 -12.02 -1.09
N CYS A 61 -5.67 -11.99 -0.37
CA CYS A 61 -5.90 -11.02 0.70
C CYS A 61 -5.08 -11.32 1.95
N ILE A 62 -4.80 -12.60 2.26
CA ILE A 62 -4.12 -13.00 3.50
C ILE A 62 -2.66 -12.56 3.54
N TYR A 63 -2.04 -12.28 2.40
CA TYR A 63 -0.70 -11.73 2.33
C TYR A 63 -0.63 -10.28 2.85
N CYS A 64 -1.76 -9.58 2.92
CA CYS A 64 -1.84 -8.20 3.35
C CYS A 64 -2.67 -8.06 4.63
N HIS A 65 -3.91 -8.54 4.62
CA HIS A 65 -4.89 -8.28 5.66
C HIS A 65 -4.85 -9.33 6.76
N LEU A 66 -5.03 -8.85 8.00
CA LEU A 66 -5.29 -9.74 9.12
C LEU A 66 -6.56 -10.54 8.87
N PRO A 67 -6.55 -11.86 9.14
CA PRO A 67 -7.78 -12.64 9.16
C PRO A 67 -8.78 -12.04 10.16
N ASP A 68 -10.08 -12.08 9.84
CA ASP A 68 -11.14 -11.44 10.63
C ASP A 68 -11.22 -11.93 12.09
N ASP A 69 -10.71 -13.13 12.36
CA ASP A 69 -10.67 -13.73 13.68
C ASP A 69 -9.40 -13.36 14.48
N LYS A 70 -8.55 -12.48 13.94
CA LYS A 70 -7.31 -12.00 14.58
C LYS A 70 -7.40 -10.52 14.93
N THR A 71 -6.84 -10.18 16.09
CA THR A 71 -6.76 -8.79 16.55
C THR A 71 -5.39 -8.17 16.29
N ILE A 72 -5.33 -6.84 16.30
CA ILE A 72 -4.08 -6.07 16.19
C ILE A 72 -3.12 -6.43 17.32
N GLU A 73 -3.62 -6.68 18.53
CA GLU A 73 -2.81 -7.04 19.70
C GLU A 73 -2.17 -8.42 19.52
N GLN A 74 -2.92 -9.39 19.00
CA GLN A 74 -2.40 -10.72 18.70
C GLN A 74 -1.33 -10.65 17.60
N ASN A 75 -1.55 -9.81 16.58
CA ASN A 75 -0.59 -9.57 15.52
C ASN A 75 0.71 -8.97 16.07
N LYS A 76 0.58 -7.87 16.84
CA LYS A 76 1.71 -7.17 17.46
C LYS A 76 2.52 -8.08 18.40
N ALA A 77 1.84 -8.94 19.17
CA ALA A 77 2.50 -9.89 20.07
C ALA A 77 3.41 -10.89 19.33
N LYS A 78 3.21 -11.08 18.03
CA LYS A 78 4.03 -11.94 17.15
C LYS A 78 5.04 -11.16 16.30
N GLY A 79 5.19 -9.85 16.51
CA GLY A 79 6.06 -9.00 15.69
C GLY A 79 5.40 -8.52 14.38
N GLY A 80 4.07 -8.60 14.31
CA GLY A 80 3.28 -8.16 13.16
C GLY A 80 3.11 -6.64 13.06
N ASN A 81 2.92 -6.17 11.84
CA ASN A 81 2.65 -4.79 11.50
C ASN A 81 1.19 -4.46 11.79
N MET A 82 0.94 -3.52 12.70
CA MET A 82 -0.40 -3.05 13.15
C MET A 82 -1.62 -3.79 12.55
N GLN A 83 -2.18 -3.29 11.44
CA GLN A 83 -3.41 -3.79 10.81
C GLN A 83 -3.19 -4.83 9.71
N TRP A 84 -1.95 -5.27 9.52
CA TRP A 84 -1.52 -6.03 8.36
C TRP A 84 -0.90 -7.37 8.78
N ASN A 85 -1.23 -8.42 8.04
CA ASN A 85 -0.73 -9.77 8.26
C ASN A 85 0.70 -9.97 7.74
N ARG A 86 1.58 -9.01 8.04
CA ARG A 86 2.99 -8.99 7.66
C ARG A 86 3.84 -8.73 8.89
N PHE A 87 5.01 -9.34 8.97
CA PHE A 87 5.97 -8.97 10.01
C PHE A 87 6.51 -7.56 9.77
N VAL A 88 6.88 -6.88 10.85
CA VAL A 88 7.54 -5.56 10.76
C VAL A 88 8.99 -5.77 10.31
N PRO A 89 9.43 -5.17 9.19
CA PRO A 89 10.82 -5.20 8.78
C PRO A 89 11.74 -4.52 9.81
N ALA A 90 13.02 -4.93 9.83
CA ALA A 90 14.02 -4.34 10.70
C ALA A 90 14.31 -2.88 10.29
N THR A 91 13.77 -1.92 11.05
CA THR A 91 13.74 -0.51 10.65
C THR A 91 15.09 0.18 10.66
N GLN A 92 16.09 -0.37 11.35
CA GLN A 92 17.43 0.21 11.46
C GLN A 92 18.24 0.17 10.15
N TYR A 93 17.78 -0.55 9.14
CA TYR A 93 18.48 -0.70 7.85
C TYR A 93 17.96 0.24 6.76
N TYR A 94 16.93 1.04 7.04
CA TYR A 94 16.42 1.99 6.05
C TYR A 94 17.21 3.29 6.05
N ASN A 95 17.63 3.72 4.86
CA ASN A 95 18.15 5.05 4.60
C ASN A 95 17.08 5.85 3.88
N LEU A 96 16.44 6.79 4.58
CA LEU A 96 15.40 7.63 3.98
C LEU A 96 16.00 8.84 3.29
N TYR A 97 15.29 9.37 2.28
CA TYR A 97 15.62 10.64 1.66
C TYR A 97 15.84 11.73 2.72
N ASP A 98 16.98 12.41 2.63
CA ASP A 98 17.30 13.56 3.45
C ASP A 98 17.95 14.65 2.60
N SER A 99 17.61 15.90 2.88
CA SER A 99 18.22 17.06 2.24
C SER A 99 18.28 18.25 3.19
N ARG A 100 19.03 19.30 2.82
CA ARG A 100 19.12 20.52 3.62
C ARG A 100 17.82 21.33 3.65
N THR A 101 16.99 21.16 2.63
CA THR A 101 15.72 21.87 2.45
C THR A 101 14.52 21.02 2.85
N LEU A 102 14.74 19.82 3.41
CA LEU A 102 13.68 18.99 3.96
C LEU A 102 13.50 19.29 5.45
N ASP A 103 12.38 19.90 5.81
CA ASP A 103 12.07 20.24 7.19
C ASP A 103 11.62 19.03 8.00
N ASN A 104 10.71 18.23 7.44
CA ASN A 104 10.12 17.10 8.16
C ASN A 104 10.91 15.80 7.96
N LYS A 105 12.09 15.75 8.59
CA LYS A 105 12.98 14.60 8.50
C LYS A 105 12.43 13.40 9.26
N VAL A 106 12.35 12.27 8.57
CA VAL A 106 11.93 10.99 9.13
C VAL A 106 13.12 10.04 9.12
N LYS A 107 13.30 9.30 10.21
CA LYS A 107 14.42 8.32 10.35
C LYS A 107 13.98 6.87 10.17
N THR A 108 12.69 6.59 10.30
CA THR A 108 12.13 5.25 10.18
C THR A 108 10.80 5.30 9.45
N PRO A 109 10.56 4.41 8.47
CA PRO A 109 9.25 4.33 7.83
C PRO A 109 8.14 4.04 8.86
N SER A 110 6.94 4.57 8.63
CA SER A 110 5.75 4.30 9.43
C SER A 110 5.18 2.91 9.11
N SER A 111 4.24 2.44 9.92
CA SER A 111 3.56 1.15 9.71
C SER A 111 2.96 0.98 8.31
N ILE A 112 2.40 2.04 7.72
CA ILE A 112 1.73 1.94 6.41
C ILE A 112 2.77 1.76 5.31
N SER A 113 3.87 2.51 5.34
CA SER A 113 4.96 2.29 4.38
C SER A 113 5.70 0.97 4.64
N LEU A 114 5.85 0.56 5.91
CA LEU A 114 6.43 -0.75 6.26
C LEU A 114 5.59 -1.93 5.77
N LEU A 115 4.28 -1.78 5.55
CA LEU A 115 3.49 -2.82 4.87
C LEU A 115 4.07 -3.06 3.47
N CYS A 116 4.17 -2.01 2.66
CA CYS A 116 4.66 -2.10 1.30
C CYS A 116 6.10 -2.62 1.29
N LEU A 117 6.95 -2.02 2.13
CA LEU A 117 8.36 -2.38 2.24
C LEU A 117 8.55 -3.81 2.74
N SER A 118 7.65 -4.38 3.54
CA SER A 118 7.75 -5.79 3.95
C SER A 118 7.79 -6.78 2.77
N CYS A 119 7.32 -6.39 1.59
CA CYS A 119 7.53 -7.15 0.36
C CYS A 119 8.64 -6.54 -0.50
N HIS A 120 8.63 -5.21 -0.64
CA HIS A 120 9.42 -4.47 -1.61
C HIS A 120 10.87 -4.19 -1.21
N ASP A 121 11.22 -4.33 0.07
CA ASP A 121 12.57 -4.10 0.57
C ASP A 121 13.52 -5.29 0.38
N GLY A 122 12.99 -6.46 0.01
CA GLY A 122 13.77 -7.68 -0.21
C GLY A 122 14.40 -8.28 1.04
N THR A 123 13.95 -7.91 2.25
CA THR A 123 14.50 -8.41 3.52
C THR A 123 13.82 -9.69 4.01
N MET A 124 12.60 -9.97 3.56
CA MET A 124 11.82 -11.15 3.93
C MET A 124 11.08 -11.77 2.75
N GLY A 125 10.61 -13.01 2.93
CA GLY A 125 9.83 -13.74 1.92
C GLY A 125 8.49 -13.05 1.61
N VAL A 126 8.05 -13.12 0.35
CA VAL A 126 6.78 -12.51 -0.08
C VAL A 126 5.56 -13.14 0.59
N ASP A 127 5.68 -14.39 1.02
CA ASP A 127 4.69 -15.20 1.74
C ASP A 127 4.87 -15.19 3.27
N MET A 128 5.81 -14.40 3.78
CA MET A 128 6.10 -14.33 5.21
C MET A 128 5.01 -13.55 5.99
N THR A 129 3.88 -14.20 6.25
CA THR A 129 2.75 -13.66 6.99
C THR A 129 2.77 -14.08 8.47
N VAL A 130 2.11 -13.30 9.32
CA VAL A 130 2.05 -13.59 10.77
C VAL A 130 1.09 -14.73 11.06
N PHE A 131 -0.04 -14.75 10.35
CA PHE A 131 -1.08 -15.76 10.41
C PHE A 131 -1.24 -16.42 9.04
N LYS A 132 -1.32 -17.74 9.05
CA LYS A 132 -1.62 -18.56 7.88
C LYS A 132 -3.10 -18.97 7.89
N PRO A 133 -3.66 -19.46 6.77
CA PRO A 133 -5.05 -19.92 6.73
C PRO A 133 -5.30 -21.03 7.76
N ASN A 134 -6.55 -21.14 8.23
CA ASN A 134 -6.94 -22.25 9.10
C ASN A 134 -6.70 -23.59 8.39
N GLY A 135 -6.13 -24.55 9.12
CA GLY A 135 -5.75 -25.85 8.57
C GLY A 135 -4.41 -25.88 7.84
N TRP A 136 -3.69 -24.75 7.73
CA TRP A 136 -2.34 -24.75 7.18
C TRP A 136 -1.37 -25.55 8.06
N VAL A 137 -0.70 -26.54 7.46
CA VAL A 137 0.30 -27.38 8.14
C VAL A 137 1.70 -26.87 7.82
N THR A 138 2.28 -26.07 8.71
CA THR A 138 3.61 -25.47 8.46
C THR A 138 4.73 -26.50 8.33
N SER A 139 4.60 -27.68 8.93
CA SER A 139 5.61 -28.74 8.78
C SER A 139 5.64 -29.39 7.39
N GLU A 140 4.61 -29.16 6.58
CA GLU A 140 4.52 -29.65 5.19
C GLU A 140 4.89 -28.55 4.17
N ASP A 141 5.29 -27.38 4.66
CA ASP A 141 5.65 -26.23 3.85
C ASP A 141 7.08 -26.39 3.33
N GLU A 142 7.22 -26.79 2.06
CA GLU A 142 8.51 -26.99 1.39
C GLU A 142 8.95 -25.77 0.55
N ALA A 143 8.25 -24.64 0.68
CA ALA A 143 8.56 -23.44 -0.09
C ALA A 143 9.92 -22.85 0.32
N LEU A 144 10.61 -22.27 -0.66
CA LEU A 144 11.88 -21.55 -0.48
C LEU A 144 11.70 -20.15 0.12
N HIS A 145 10.45 -19.69 0.27
CA HIS A 145 10.09 -18.38 0.83
C HIS A 145 10.88 -17.22 0.20
N LEU A 146 10.88 -17.18 -1.13
CA LEU A 146 11.69 -16.23 -1.88
C LEU A 146 11.31 -14.77 -1.56
N ARG A 147 12.34 -13.96 -1.39
CA ARG A 147 12.25 -12.49 -1.26
C ARG A 147 12.18 -11.84 -2.64
N LEU A 148 11.63 -10.63 -2.72
CA LEU A 148 11.82 -9.83 -3.93
C LEU A 148 13.31 -9.54 -4.12
N ASN A 149 13.85 -9.91 -5.28
CA ASN A 149 15.23 -9.64 -5.65
C ASN A 149 15.27 -8.94 -7.00
N GLY A 150 15.83 -7.73 -7.02
CA GLY A 150 15.98 -6.95 -8.24
C GLY A 150 17.24 -7.27 -9.05
N ALA A 151 18.16 -8.05 -8.50
CA ALA A 151 19.37 -8.47 -9.18
C ALA A 151 19.08 -9.42 -10.36
N ASP A 152 20.00 -9.47 -11.31
CA ASP A 152 19.99 -10.43 -12.41
C ASP A 152 20.70 -11.73 -11.99
N ASP A 153 20.11 -12.46 -11.04
CA ASP A 153 20.64 -13.73 -10.54
C ASP A 153 19.54 -14.81 -10.42
N LEU A 154 19.94 -16.04 -10.06
CA LEU A 154 19.05 -17.19 -9.92
C LEU A 154 18.01 -17.01 -8.79
N MET A 155 18.24 -16.07 -7.87
CA MET A 155 17.30 -15.73 -6.80
C MET A 155 16.27 -14.69 -7.24
N SER A 156 16.34 -14.19 -8.47
CA SER A 156 15.29 -13.38 -9.08
C SER A 156 14.14 -14.27 -9.58
N CYS A 157 12.92 -14.03 -9.10
CA CYS A 157 11.73 -14.78 -9.52
C CYS A 157 11.56 -14.82 -11.05
N GLY A 158 12.07 -13.81 -11.77
CA GLY A 158 11.98 -13.71 -13.22
C GLY A 158 12.96 -14.62 -14.00
N LYS A 159 13.98 -15.20 -13.35
CA LYS A 159 15.08 -15.88 -14.05
C LYS A 159 14.99 -17.40 -14.06
N CYS A 160 14.06 -17.99 -13.30
CA CYS A 160 13.93 -19.45 -13.17
C CYS A 160 13.30 -20.19 -14.37
N HIS A 161 13.13 -19.53 -15.52
CA HIS A 161 12.43 -20.07 -16.70
C HIS A 161 13.22 -20.00 -18.01
N ASN A 162 14.51 -20.32 -17.99
CA ASN A 162 15.34 -20.39 -19.20
C ASN A 162 15.21 -19.14 -20.11
N GLY A 163 15.15 -17.95 -19.51
CA GLY A 163 15.01 -16.68 -20.23
C GLY A 163 13.56 -16.22 -20.49
N LYS A 164 12.53 -17.03 -20.21
CA LYS A 164 11.13 -16.58 -20.21
C LYS A 164 10.76 -15.93 -18.88
N VAL A 165 10.93 -14.63 -18.79
CA VAL A 165 10.56 -13.86 -17.60
C VAL A 165 9.03 -13.81 -17.47
N ALA A 166 8.47 -14.48 -16.47
CA ALA A 166 7.04 -14.40 -16.13
C ALA A 166 6.58 -12.94 -15.92
N HIS A 167 7.40 -12.16 -15.22
CA HIS A 167 7.38 -10.70 -15.19
C HIS A 167 8.65 -10.16 -14.52
N SER A 168 9.15 -9.01 -14.98
CA SER A 168 10.30 -8.36 -14.32
C SER A 168 9.87 -7.80 -12.97
N ILE A 169 10.53 -8.28 -11.90
CA ILE A 169 10.41 -7.75 -10.54
C ILE A 169 11.49 -6.72 -10.21
N ALA A 170 12.46 -6.49 -11.10
CA ALA A 170 13.63 -5.63 -10.85
C ALA A 170 13.26 -4.24 -10.36
N ILE A 171 12.42 -3.53 -11.12
CA ILE A 171 11.95 -2.18 -10.76
C ILE A 171 10.94 -2.15 -9.59
N LYS A 172 10.60 -3.31 -9.03
CA LYS A 172 9.68 -3.44 -7.89
C LYS A 172 10.42 -3.88 -6.63
N HIS A 173 11.69 -4.28 -6.73
CA HIS A 173 12.58 -4.32 -5.58
C HIS A 173 13.01 -2.88 -5.32
N ILE A 174 12.49 -2.28 -4.25
CA ILE A 174 12.87 -0.94 -3.81
C ILE A 174 14.14 -1.05 -2.95
N GLY A 175 14.19 -2.05 -2.06
CA GLY A 175 15.29 -2.20 -1.12
C GLY A 175 15.10 -1.34 0.13
N THR A 176 16.16 -1.22 0.93
CA THR A 176 16.17 -0.41 2.16
C THR A 176 16.83 0.96 1.97
N ASP A 177 17.51 1.18 0.86
CA ASP A 177 18.01 2.51 0.50
C ASP A 177 16.95 3.27 -0.30
N LEU A 178 16.33 4.24 0.37
CA LEU A 178 15.25 5.09 -0.14
C LEU A 178 15.74 6.53 -0.35
N THR A 179 17.05 6.74 -0.44
CA THR A 179 17.65 8.09 -0.56
C THR A 179 17.39 8.77 -1.90
N ASN A 180 16.97 8.01 -2.91
CA ASN A 180 16.57 8.50 -4.24
C ASN A 180 15.05 8.43 -4.47
N ASP A 181 14.28 8.00 -3.48
CA ASP A 181 12.83 7.91 -3.54
C ASP A 181 12.15 9.19 -3.04
N HIS A 182 10.88 9.37 -3.44
CA HIS A 182 10.08 10.44 -2.86
C HIS A 182 9.93 10.21 -1.36
N PRO A 183 10.13 11.25 -0.53
CA PRO A 183 10.03 11.08 0.91
C PRO A 183 8.65 10.57 1.36
N ILE A 184 8.67 9.63 2.29
CA ILE A 184 7.49 8.96 2.87
C ILE A 184 7.54 9.00 4.39
N SER A 185 6.42 8.65 5.02
CA SER A 185 6.21 8.61 6.46
C SER A 185 6.37 9.94 7.19
N MET A 186 6.32 11.05 6.43
CA MET A 186 6.40 12.41 6.91
C MET A 186 5.02 13.06 7.00
N THR A 187 4.83 13.93 7.98
CA THR A 187 3.66 14.82 8.02
C THR A 187 3.67 15.72 6.80
N TYR A 188 2.53 15.79 6.11
CA TYR A 188 2.37 16.62 4.93
C TYR A 188 2.44 18.12 5.28
N ALA A 189 3.30 18.86 4.60
CA ALA A 189 3.56 20.27 4.88
C ALA A 189 2.33 21.17 4.64
N GLY A 190 1.48 20.84 3.67
CA GLY A 190 0.27 21.60 3.34
C GLY A 190 -0.84 21.54 4.39
N LEU A 191 -0.70 20.78 5.48
CA LEU A 191 -1.72 20.68 6.54
C LEU A 191 -1.84 21.93 7.40
N THR A 192 -0.75 22.68 7.59
CA THR A 192 -0.73 23.86 8.45
C THR A 192 -0.90 25.16 7.68
N HIS A 193 -0.86 25.10 6.33
CA HIS A 193 -0.83 26.25 5.43
C HIS A 193 0.32 27.24 5.69
N VAL A 194 1.33 26.84 6.47
CA VAL A 194 2.49 27.69 6.77
C VAL A 194 3.43 27.75 5.58
N ASP A 195 3.60 26.63 4.88
CA ASP A 195 4.39 26.58 3.66
C ASP A 195 3.50 26.84 2.43
N GLN A 196 3.69 28.00 1.82
CA GLN A 196 2.94 28.45 0.65
C GLN A 196 3.32 27.70 -0.63
N HIS A 197 4.36 26.87 -0.62
CA HIS A 197 4.76 26.04 -1.76
C HIS A 197 4.01 24.70 -1.81
N PHE A 198 3.07 24.47 -0.89
CA PHE A 198 2.27 23.25 -0.86
C PHE A 198 0.79 23.53 -1.01
N ASN A 199 0.10 22.74 -1.83
CA ASN A 199 -1.34 22.76 -1.93
C ASN A 199 -1.95 22.23 -0.62
N PRO A 200 -2.96 22.91 -0.05
CA PRO A 200 -3.72 22.33 1.02
C PRO A 200 -4.54 21.13 0.53
N PRO A 201 -4.78 20.11 1.39
CA PRO A 201 -5.66 19.02 1.02
C PRO A 201 -7.12 19.50 0.95
N ASP A 202 -7.88 18.98 -0.01
CA ASP A 202 -9.29 19.29 -0.20
C ASP A 202 -10.18 18.72 0.93
N THR A 203 -9.71 17.63 1.55
CA THR A 203 -10.39 16.92 2.64
C THR A 203 -9.41 16.55 3.76
N PRO A 204 -9.88 16.19 4.97
CA PRO A 204 -9.00 15.68 6.03
C PRO A 204 -8.14 14.47 5.61
N ASN A 205 -8.56 13.74 4.58
CA ASN A 205 -7.94 12.50 4.12
C ASN A 205 -7.17 12.65 2.80
N GLY A 206 -6.99 13.86 2.27
CA GLY A 206 -6.24 14.12 1.04
C GLY A 206 -6.99 14.96 0.02
N PHE A 207 -6.82 14.63 -1.26
CA PHE A 207 -7.18 15.48 -2.41
C PHE A 207 -8.29 14.84 -3.26
N ASP A 208 -9.09 15.68 -3.92
CA ASP A 208 -10.24 15.27 -4.74
C ASP A 208 -9.84 14.42 -5.95
N ASN A 209 -8.59 14.54 -6.41
CA ASN A 209 -8.05 13.72 -7.50
C ASN A 209 -7.73 12.27 -7.07
N GLY A 210 -7.95 11.93 -5.79
CA GLY A 210 -7.83 10.58 -5.27
C GLY A 210 -6.52 10.30 -4.52
N VAL A 211 -5.53 11.21 -4.54
CA VAL A 211 -4.34 11.17 -3.67
C VAL A 211 -4.77 11.28 -2.21
N LYS A 212 -4.23 10.42 -1.35
CA LYS A 212 -4.68 10.31 0.05
C LYS A 212 -3.59 10.62 1.05
N LEU A 213 -3.94 11.22 2.17
CA LEU A 213 -3.08 11.30 3.34
C LEU A 213 -3.53 10.26 4.36
N TYR A 214 -2.57 9.72 5.11
CA TYR A 214 -2.84 8.73 6.16
C TYR A 214 -2.36 9.30 7.49
N ASP A 215 -3.30 9.62 8.38
CA ASP A 215 -3.01 10.32 9.64
C ASP A 215 -2.20 11.61 9.42
N GLY A 216 -2.52 12.34 8.34
CA GLY A 216 -1.82 13.55 7.93
C GLY A 216 -0.42 13.31 7.34
N LYS A 217 -0.04 12.07 7.07
CA LYS A 217 1.26 11.72 6.49
C LYS A 217 1.19 11.35 5.02
N VAL A 218 2.29 11.63 4.32
CA VAL A 218 2.59 11.09 3.00
C VAL A 218 3.16 9.69 3.17
N GLU A 219 2.55 8.69 2.55
CA GLU A 219 2.95 7.28 2.61
C GLU A 219 3.01 6.68 1.19
N CYS A 220 3.53 5.46 1.02
CA CYS A 220 3.43 4.78 -0.27
C CYS A 220 1.99 4.75 -0.79
N ALA A 221 1.03 4.47 0.10
CA ALA A 221 -0.39 4.40 -0.24
C ALA A 221 -1.03 5.77 -0.59
N THR A 222 -0.32 6.89 -0.36
CA THR A 222 -0.74 8.24 -0.77
C THR A 222 -0.84 8.35 -2.28
N CYS A 223 0.11 7.75 -2.98
CA CYS A 223 0.19 7.74 -4.44
C CYS A 223 -0.28 6.41 -5.03
N HIS A 224 -0.05 5.30 -4.32
CA HIS A 224 -0.36 3.95 -4.79
C HIS A 224 -1.68 3.42 -4.20
N ASN A 225 -2.59 2.98 -5.07
CA ASN A 225 -3.84 2.31 -4.71
C ASN A 225 -3.74 0.81 -5.01
N VAL A 226 -3.33 0.03 -4.02
CA VAL A 226 -3.18 -1.43 -4.13
C VAL A 226 -4.48 -2.16 -4.45
N HIS A 227 -5.62 -1.51 -4.21
CA HIS A 227 -6.95 -2.02 -4.52
C HIS A 227 -7.43 -1.70 -5.94
N ASN A 228 -6.64 -0.97 -6.73
CA ASN A 228 -6.94 -0.70 -8.13
C ASN A 228 -5.78 -1.17 -9.02
N PRO A 229 -5.76 -2.45 -9.41
CA PRO A 229 -4.69 -3.00 -10.23
C PRO A 229 -4.80 -2.63 -11.71
N ASP A 230 -5.89 -2.00 -12.14
CA ASP A 230 -6.14 -1.62 -13.53
C ASP A 230 -5.24 -0.45 -13.97
N VAL A 231 -4.63 0.26 -13.02
CA VAL A 231 -3.75 1.41 -13.28
C VAL A 231 -2.27 1.04 -13.18
N GLY A 232 -1.49 1.60 -14.11
CA GLY A 232 -0.04 1.41 -14.15
C GLY A 232 0.63 1.86 -12.85
N LEU A 233 1.52 1.02 -12.32
CA LEU A 233 2.20 1.23 -11.03
C LEU A 233 1.23 1.50 -9.85
N LEU A 234 -0.05 1.16 -9.97
CA LEU A 234 -1.07 1.40 -8.95
C LEU A 234 -1.31 2.90 -8.69
N LEU A 235 -0.90 3.82 -9.57
CA LEU A 235 -0.96 5.24 -9.27
C LEU A 235 -2.42 5.74 -9.24
N ARG A 236 -2.76 6.51 -8.20
CA ARG A 236 -4.06 7.17 -8.04
C ARG A 236 -4.30 8.25 -9.09
N VAL A 237 -3.23 8.88 -9.54
CA VAL A 237 -3.22 9.93 -10.57
C VAL A 237 -2.03 9.66 -11.49
N LYS A 238 -2.06 10.18 -12.73
CA LYS A 238 -0.93 10.08 -13.66
C LYS A 238 0.35 10.65 -13.06
N ALA A 239 1.49 10.03 -13.38
CA ALA A 239 2.78 10.34 -12.78
C ALA A 239 3.20 11.81 -12.92
N ASP A 240 2.89 12.42 -14.06
CA ASP A 240 3.16 13.84 -14.37
C ASP A 240 2.32 14.82 -13.54
N LYS A 241 1.24 14.35 -12.91
CA LYS A 241 0.32 15.15 -12.09
C LYS A 241 0.44 14.90 -10.58
N LEU A 242 1.19 13.88 -10.16
CA LEU A 242 1.39 13.58 -8.75
C LEU A 242 2.10 14.73 -8.03
N CYS A 243 3.19 15.24 -8.61
CA CYS A 243 3.95 16.33 -8.01
C CYS A 243 3.09 17.59 -7.87
N GLU A 244 2.30 17.91 -8.90
CA GLU A 244 1.43 19.09 -8.93
C GLU A 244 0.22 18.98 -7.99
N THR A 245 -0.08 17.77 -7.49
CA THR A 245 -1.11 17.59 -6.46
C THR A 245 -0.68 18.27 -5.18
N CYS A 246 0.60 18.13 -4.81
CA CYS A 246 1.10 18.60 -3.52
C CYS A 246 1.92 19.89 -3.63
N HIS A 247 2.67 20.08 -4.72
CA HIS A 247 3.63 21.17 -4.85
C HIS A 247 3.13 22.25 -5.80
N ILE A 248 3.26 23.50 -5.33
CA ILE A 248 3.06 24.72 -6.11
C ILE A 248 4.42 25.13 -6.67
N LYS A 249 4.49 25.33 -7.98
CA LYS A 249 5.69 25.83 -8.67
C LYS A 249 5.81 27.34 -8.54
#